data_AF-A0A3R7DGB5-F1
#
_entry.id   AF-A0A3R7DGB5-F1
#
_cell.length_a   1.000
_cell.length_b   1.000
_cell.length_c   1.000
_cell.angle_alpha   90.00
_cell.angle_beta   90.00
_cell.angle_gamma   90.00
#
_symmetry.space_group_name_H-M   'P 1'
#
loop_
_entity.id
_entity.type
_entity.pdbx_description
1 polymer ?
#
loop_
_entity_poly.entity_id
_entity_poly.type
_entity_poly.pdbx_seq_one_letter_code
_entity_poly.pdbx_strand_id
1 'polypeptide(L)'
;MVAVAGKEDTVMKRRKQSSFVHAENVEFLPTKVFEAKAPERTPHYKPAYLQFRLGEQNPDIHFTRYQSPSAFRKAGAFIPRSLKYMHIYNYRLSPYMGCTKRCIYCFELVNRNVGKNEVKVKTNTVKYVRKVLLTLNERKAVLVDGYDCEEIEKETKLLRSSLKVLLEFKMPVFVQTKSSLVLRDIDELERLSECAELTTVAFSLTSLEEEHARIFEPYTTPPEERIKAIQKLSSRGILTGIILMPILPFISDTDKTLERVFSEAASIGCSYVIPEPLRVTGVGPQRNNVFRVIKKYYPDLLPKYERLYPRDPYGPEFGTRPMSRTYLYGLFQRIRAQGRKYKMSTKFPMSKLARSARGAST
;
A
#
# COMPACT_ATOMS: atom_id res chain seq x y z
N MET A 1 -34.78 -65.95 -6.15
CA MET A 1 -33.82 -65.59 -7.22
C MET A 1 -34.57 -64.72 -8.21
N VAL A 2 -34.22 -63.51 -8.61
CA VAL A 2 -33.24 -62.48 -8.23
C VAL A 2 -33.94 -61.19 -8.67
N ALA A 3 -34.02 -60.22 -7.78
CA ALA A 3 -34.54 -58.89 -8.08
C ALA A 3 -33.51 -58.11 -8.91
N VAL A 4 -33.98 -57.43 -9.97
CA VAL A 4 -33.15 -56.54 -10.79
C VAL A 4 -33.20 -55.14 -10.19
N ALA A 5 -32.07 -54.66 -9.68
CA ALA A 5 -31.85 -53.27 -9.31
C ALA A 5 -30.47 -52.82 -9.80
N GLY A 6 -30.43 -51.74 -10.59
CA GLY A 6 -29.22 -51.04 -11.03
C GLY A 6 -29.64 -49.68 -11.60
N LYS A 7 -29.63 -48.62 -10.77
CA LYS A 7 -28.55 -47.61 -10.62
C LYS A 7 -28.50 -46.61 -11.79
N GLU A 8 -29.26 -45.53 -11.64
CA GLU A 8 -28.97 -44.23 -12.26
C GLU A 8 -28.25 -43.35 -11.24
N ASP A 9 -27.07 -42.85 -11.61
CA ASP A 9 -26.20 -42.02 -10.77
C ASP A 9 -26.63 -40.54 -10.79
N THR A 10 -27.18 -40.06 -9.68
CA THR A 10 -27.52 -38.65 -9.44
C THR A 10 -26.33 -37.91 -8.79
N VAL A 11 -25.60 -37.08 -9.55
CA VAL A 11 -24.58 -36.16 -8.98
C VAL A 11 -25.20 -34.80 -8.68
N MET A 12 -25.73 -34.66 -7.46
CA MET A 12 -26.21 -33.39 -6.89
C MET A 12 -25.02 -32.58 -6.33
N LYS A 13 -24.69 -31.45 -6.98
CA LYS A 13 -23.72 -30.46 -6.47
C LYS A 13 -24.30 -29.71 -5.26
N ARG A 14 -23.78 -29.98 -4.06
CA ARG A 14 -24.06 -29.22 -2.83
C ARG A 14 -23.52 -27.77 -2.94
N ARG A 15 -24.42 -26.79 -3.10
CA ARG A 15 -24.17 -25.37 -2.78
C ARG A 15 -24.28 -25.19 -1.26
N LYS A 16 -23.19 -24.82 -0.58
CA LYS A 16 -23.26 -24.34 0.82
C LYS A 16 -23.83 -22.92 0.82
N GLN A 17 -25.08 -22.77 1.25
CA GLN A 17 -25.65 -21.50 1.68
C GLN A 17 -24.88 -20.99 2.91
N SER A 18 -24.26 -19.81 2.79
CA SER A 18 -23.78 -19.04 3.96
C SER A 18 -24.95 -18.23 4.49
N SER A 19 -25.39 -18.53 5.71
CA SER A 19 -26.39 -17.76 6.45
C SER A 19 -25.87 -16.35 6.73
N PHE A 20 -26.44 -15.35 6.06
CA PHE A 20 -26.34 -13.95 6.45
C PHE A 20 -27.42 -13.70 7.50
N VAL A 21 -27.01 -13.40 8.73
CA VAL A 21 -27.91 -12.92 9.79
C VAL A 21 -28.24 -11.47 9.46
N HIS A 22 -29.51 -11.19 9.21
CA HIS A 22 -30.05 -9.83 9.11
C HIS A 22 -29.84 -9.10 10.43
N ALA A 23 -29.11 -7.99 10.39
CA ALA A 23 -29.02 -7.06 11.51
C ALA A 23 -30.02 -5.92 11.24
N GLU A 24 -31.18 -6.01 11.87
CA GLU A 24 -32.13 -4.92 11.96
C GLU A 24 -31.71 -3.92 13.06
N ASN A 25 -32.01 -2.64 12.81
CA ASN A 25 -31.89 -1.49 13.70
C ASN A 25 -30.48 -0.94 13.98
N VAL A 26 -30.01 -0.07 13.07
CA VAL A 26 -28.94 0.90 13.33
C VAL A 26 -29.48 2.30 13.02
N GLU A 27 -29.67 3.13 14.04
CA GLU A 27 -29.95 4.55 13.86
C GLU A 27 -28.80 5.24 13.13
N PHE A 28 -29.12 5.92 12.03
CA PHE A 28 -28.18 6.66 11.21
C PHE A 28 -27.96 8.05 11.82
N LEU A 29 -26.70 8.40 12.14
CA LEU A 29 -26.33 9.79 12.36
C LEU A 29 -26.37 10.55 11.01
N PRO A 30 -26.89 11.78 10.97
CA PRO A 30 -27.15 12.49 9.71
C PRO A 30 -25.88 12.75 8.91
N THR A 31 -25.99 12.50 7.61
CA THR A 31 -24.96 12.73 6.58
C THR A 31 -24.68 14.23 6.46
N LYS A 32 -23.52 14.70 6.96
CA LYS A 32 -23.01 16.03 6.55
C LYS A 32 -22.20 15.86 5.27
N VAL A 33 -22.76 16.34 4.16
CA VAL A 33 -22.01 16.62 2.93
C VAL A 33 -21.20 17.89 3.21
N PHE A 34 -19.88 17.81 3.10
CA PHE A 34 -19.01 18.98 3.22
C PHE A 34 -18.67 19.46 1.81
N GLU A 35 -19.11 20.66 1.45
CA GLU A 35 -18.63 21.37 0.27
C GLU A 35 -17.26 21.98 0.62
N ALA A 36 -16.21 21.56 -0.09
CA ALA A 36 -14.89 22.18 0.03
C ALA A 36 -14.92 23.56 -0.66
N LYS A 37 -14.63 24.63 0.09
CA LYS A 37 -14.46 25.98 -0.49
C LYS A 37 -13.16 26.03 -1.30
N ALA A 38 -13.25 26.52 -2.53
CA ALA A 38 -12.09 26.75 -3.40
C ALA A 38 -11.23 27.91 -2.85
N PRO A 39 -9.89 27.79 -2.87
CA PRO A 39 -9.00 28.88 -2.44
C PRO A 39 -8.94 30.01 -3.48
N GLU A 40 -8.72 31.24 -2.98
CA GLU A 40 -8.61 32.47 -3.79
C GLU A 40 -7.39 32.45 -4.74
N ARG A 41 -7.58 33.03 -5.93
CA ARG A 41 -6.60 33.03 -7.04
C ARG A 41 -5.52 34.08 -6.81
N THR A 42 -4.25 33.67 -6.83
CA THR A 42 -3.09 34.58 -7.01
C THR A 42 -2.64 34.63 -8.48
N PRO A 43 -2.21 35.80 -8.98
CA PRO A 43 -1.93 36.00 -10.41
C PRO A 43 -0.47 35.71 -10.75
N HIS A 44 -0.14 34.44 -11.03
CA HIS A 44 1.00 34.08 -11.90
C HIS A 44 0.64 32.82 -12.69
N TYR A 45 0.61 32.94 -14.02
CA TYR A 45 0.16 31.89 -14.94
C TYR A 45 1.14 30.71 -14.96
N LYS A 46 0.88 29.70 -14.13
CA LYS A 46 1.33 28.32 -14.33
C LYS A 46 0.14 27.52 -14.89
N PRO A 47 0.35 26.57 -15.83
CA PRO A 47 -0.75 25.77 -16.38
C PRO A 47 -1.59 25.17 -15.25
N ALA A 48 -2.93 25.17 -15.37
CA ALA A 48 -3.87 24.84 -14.29
C ALA A 48 -3.69 23.44 -13.64
N TYR A 49 -2.88 22.56 -14.22
CA TYR A 49 -2.52 21.25 -13.65
C TYR A 49 -1.15 21.22 -12.93
N LEU A 50 -0.46 22.36 -12.83
CA LEU A 50 0.88 22.55 -12.25
C LEU A 50 0.89 23.49 -11.03
N GLN A 51 -0.27 23.78 -10.45
CA GLN A 51 -0.37 24.64 -9.26
C GLN A 51 -0.15 23.89 -7.93
N PHE A 52 -0.03 22.56 -7.96
CA PHE A 52 0.13 21.76 -6.74
C PHE A 52 1.59 21.66 -6.30
N ARG A 53 1.88 21.94 -5.03
CA ARG A 53 3.15 21.55 -4.40
C ARG A 53 3.13 20.04 -4.13
N LEU A 54 4.31 19.41 -4.24
CA LEU A 54 4.45 17.99 -3.96
C LEU A 54 3.95 17.65 -2.55
N GLY A 55 3.01 16.72 -2.48
CA GLY A 55 2.41 16.31 -1.21
C GLY A 55 1.19 17.12 -0.79
N GLU A 56 0.80 18.13 -1.57
CA GLU A 56 -0.53 18.72 -1.44
C GLU A 56 -1.61 17.72 -1.85
N GLN A 57 -2.82 18.00 -1.42
CA GLN A 57 -3.94 17.09 -1.57
C GLN A 57 -4.59 17.29 -2.92
N ASN A 58 -5.21 16.23 -3.42
CA ASN A 58 -5.96 16.31 -4.65
C ASN A 58 -7.33 16.96 -4.34
N PRO A 59 -7.59 18.19 -4.82
CA PRO A 59 -8.81 18.93 -4.47
C PRO A 59 -10.06 18.33 -5.10
N ASP A 60 -9.92 17.44 -6.10
CA ASP A 60 -11.06 16.86 -6.80
C ASP A 60 -11.69 15.69 -6.01
N ILE A 61 -11.12 15.33 -4.85
CA ILE A 61 -11.54 14.16 -4.08
C ILE A 61 -12.77 14.46 -3.22
N HIS A 62 -13.78 13.62 -3.33
CA HIS A 62 -14.91 13.59 -2.40
C HIS A 62 -14.87 12.34 -1.51
N PHE A 63 -15.38 12.48 -0.29
CA PHE A 63 -15.37 11.42 0.72
C PHE A 63 -16.78 10.86 0.94
N THR A 64 -16.92 9.53 0.83
CA THR A 64 -18.18 8.83 1.08
C THR A 64 -18.05 8.01 2.36
N ARG A 65 -18.86 8.32 3.38
CA ARG A 65 -18.85 7.57 4.64
C ARG A 65 -19.78 6.37 4.55
N TYR A 66 -19.33 5.20 5.01
CA TYR A 66 -20.13 3.99 5.05
C TYR A 66 -19.64 3.03 6.12
N GLN A 67 -20.44 2.02 6.45
CA GLN A 67 -20.04 0.94 7.34
C GLN A 67 -19.72 -0.32 6.53
N SER A 68 -18.66 -1.04 6.91
CA SER A 68 -18.27 -2.27 6.22
C SER A 68 -17.48 -3.19 7.14
N PRO A 69 -17.67 -4.52 7.06
CA PRO A 69 -16.78 -5.47 7.72
C PRO A 69 -15.41 -5.55 7.04
N SER A 70 -15.25 -4.97 5.84
CA SER A 70 -14.01 -5.08 5.09
C SER A 70 -12.85 -4.25 5.65
N ALA A 71 -13.06 -3.43 6.67
CA ALA A 71 -12.02 -2.57 7.24
C ALA A 71 -10.87 -3.37 7.87
N PHE A 72 -11.16 -4.53 8.45
CA PHE A 72 -10.17 -5.45 9.01
C PHE A 72 -10.48 -6.88 8.55
N ARG A 73 -9.57 -7.51 7.80
CA ARG A 73 -9.84 -8.82 7.17
C ARG A 73 -8.56 -9.63 6.97
N LYS A 74 -8.69 -10.93 6.68
CA LYS A 74 -7.55 -11.73 6.22
C LYS A 74 -6.95 -11.12 4.93
N ALA A 75 -5.62 -11.09 4.87
CA ALA A 75 -4.84 -10.46 3.83
C ALA A 75 -5.21 -11.02 2.45
N GLY A 76 -5.31 -10.11 1.48
CA GLY A 76 -5.73 -10.25 0.07
C GLY A 76 -6.96 -11.09 -0.20
N ALA A 77 -8.07 -10.64 0.37
CA ALA A 77 -9.36 -10.63 -0.29
C ALA A 77 -9.42 -9.67 -1.50
N PHE A 78 -8.39 -8.83 -1.73
CA PHE A 78 -8.36 -7.82 -2.80
C PHE A 78 -7.10 -7.89 -3.69
N ILE A 79 -6.05 -8.62 -3.31
CA ILE A 79 -4.80 -8.69 -4.08
C ILE A 79 -4.39 -10.16 -4.20
N PRO A 80 -3.96 -10.65 -5.39
CA PRO A 80 -3.50 -12.02 -5.60
C PRO A 80 -2.47 -12.46 -4.58
N ARG A 81 -2.51 -13.75 -4.18
CA ARG A 81 -1.56 -14.31 -3.20
C ARG A 81 -0.10 -14.14 -3.62
N SER A 82 0.20 -14.15 -4.92
CA SER A 82 1.54 -13.95 -5.47
C SER A 82 2.13 -12.55 -5.23
N LEU A 83 1.31 -11.57 -4.87
CA LEU A 83 1.72 -10.20 -4.53
C LEU A 83 1.73 -9.95 -3.03
N LYS A 84 1.32 -10.95 -2.24
CA LYS A 84 1.40 -10.89 -0.78
C LYS A 84 2.81 -11.26 -0.36
N TYR A 85 3.33 -10.47 0.56
CA TYR A 85 4.45 -10.93 1.37
C TYR A 85 3.89 -11.84 2.47
N MET A 86 3.37 -13.02 2.10
CA MET A 86 2.64 -13.96 2.98
C MET A 86 3.39 -14.33 4.26
N HIS A 87 4.71 -14.19 4.27
CA HIS A 87 5.56 -14.42 5.43
C HIS A 87 5.55 -13.27 6.45
N ILE A 88 5.08 -12.08 6.07
CA ILE A 88 5.12 -10.86 6.89
C ILE A 88 3.81 -10.66 7.65
N TYR A 89 2.65 -10.75 6.98
CA TYR A 89 1.35 -10.42 7.56
C TYR A 89 0.21 -11.35 7.10
N ASN A 90 -0.77 -11.57 7.98
CA ASN A 90 -1.96 -12.39 7.70
C ASN A 90 -3.25 -11.57 7.63
N TYR A 91 -3.26 -10.35 8.16
CA TYR A 91 -4.43 -9.48 8.22
C TYR A 91 -4.14 -8.17 7.52
N ARG A 92 -5.19 -7.46 7.09
CA ARG A 92 -5.14 -6.12 6.52
C ARG A 92 -6.13 -5.23 7.24
N LEU A 93 -5.65 -4.12 7.80
CA LEU A 93 -6.41 -2.99 8.30
C LEU A 93 -6.35 -1.88 7.25
N SER A 94 -7.52 -1.51 6.73
CA SER A 94 -7.66 -0.53 5.64
C SER A 94 -8.98 0.21 5.83
N PRO A 95 -8.97 1.34 6.59
CA PRO A 95 -10.17 2.13 6.86
C PRO A 95 -10.71 2.86 5.62
N TYR A 96 -9.85 3.05 4.61
CA TYR A 96 -10.17 3.81 3.41
C TYR A 96 -10.16 2.90 2.16
N MET A 97 -11.05 3.16 1.22
CA MET A 97 -11.04 2.55 -0.12
C MET A 97 -10.91 3.65 -1.16
N GLY A 98 -9.96 3.52 -2.09
CA GLY A 98 -9.45 4.66 -2.84
C GLY A 98 -8.36 5.41 -2.06
N CYS A 99 -7.81 6.47 -2.66
CA CYS A 99 -6.73 7.24 -2.06
C CYS A 99 -6.69 8.66 -2.64
N THR A 100 -6.44 9.67 -1.79
CA THR A 100 -6.32 11.08 -2.22
C THR A 100 -5.09 11.32 -3.11
N LYS A 101 -4.10 10.42 -3.08
CA LYS A 101 -2.81 10.59 -3.74
C LYS A 101 -2.80 10.39 -5.25
N ARG A 102 -3.78 9.62 -5.79
CA ARG A 102 -3.98 9.37 -7.24
C ARG A 102 -2.69 9.18 -8.06
N CYS A 103 -1.76 8.35 -7.57
CA CYS A 103 -0.53 8.04 -8.30
C CYS A 103 -0.85 7.49 -9.70
N ILE A 104 -0.05 7.87 -10.70
CA ILE A 104 -0.31 7.56 -12.12
C ILE A 104 -0.45 6.05 -12.37
N TYR A 105 0.34 5.25 -11.66
CA TYR A 105 0.37 3.78 -11.74
C TYR A 105 -0.50 3.08 -10.68
N CYS A 106 -1.36 3.80 -9.96
CA CYS A 106 -2.08 3.22 -8.82
C CYS A 106 -2.98 2.05 -9.26
N PHE A 107 -2.84 0.91 -8.59
CA PHE A 107 -3.67 -0.27 -8.86
C PHE A 107 -5.14 -0.07 -8.45
N GLU A 108 -5.43 0.87 -7.54
CA GLU A 108 -6.82 1.21 -7.17
C GLU A 108 -7.57 1.92 -8.32
N LEU A 109 -6.91 2.34 -9.40
CA LEU A 109 -7.58 2.93 -10.57
C LEU A 109 -8.47 1.92 -11.31
N VAL A 110 -8.27 0.61 -11.11
CA VAL A 110 -9.14 -0.43 -11.66
C VAL A 110 -10.17 -0.94 -10.63
N ASN A 111 -10.17 -0.39 -9.41
CA ASN A 111 -11.12 -0.79 -8.38
C ASN A 111 -12.53 -0.29 -8.73
N ARG A 112 -13.40 -1.21 -9.14
CA ARG A 112 -14.79 -0.91 -9.53
C ARG A 112 -15.68 -0.49 -8.36
N ASN A 113 -15.23 -0.67 -7.12
CA ASN A 113 -15.99 -0.33 -5.92
C ASN A 113 -15.80 1.12 -5.47
N VAL A 114 -14.99 1.92 -6.18
CA VAL A 114 -14.69 3.31 -5.85
C VAL A 114 -14.83 4.17 -7.09
N GLY A 115 -15.55 5.28 -6.98
CA GLY A 115 -15.63 6.28 -8.04
C GLY A 115 -14.27 6.89 -8.38
N LYS A 116 -14.13 7.43 -9.59
CA LYS A 116 -12.87 8.00 -10.12
C LYS A 116 -12.17 8.96 -9.15
N ASN A 117 -12.96 9.83 -8.50
CA ASN A 117 -12.49 10.83 -7.55
C ASN A 117 -13.04 10.59 -6.13
N GLU A 118 -13.41 9.37 -5.79
CA GLU A 118 -14.01 9.04 -4.50
C GLU A 118 -12.98 8.43 -3.54
N VAL A 119 -13.08 8.75 -2.25
CA VAL A 119 -12.48 7.95 -1.18
C VAL A 119 -13.59 7.51 -0.24
N LYS A 120 -13.78 6.19 -0.11
CA LYS A 120 -14.77 5.65 0.82
C LYS A 120 -14.17 5.44 2.19
N VAL A 121 -14.85 5.93 3.22
CA VAL A 121 -14.42 5.93 4.62
C VAL A 121 -15.26 4.94 5.41
N LYS A 122 -14.62 3.89 5.94
CA LYS A 122 -15.28 2.83 6.73
C LYS A 122 -15.39 3.27 8.18
N THR A 123 -16.47 3.96 8.54
CA THR A 123 -16.61 4.62 9.85
C THR A 123 -16.66 3.66 11.03
N ASN A 124 -17.08 2.41 10.81
CA ASN A 124 -17.13 1.35 11.83
C ASN A 124 -15.78 0.65 12.07
N THR A 125 -14.67 1.14 11.49
CA THR A 125 -13.37 0.44 11.49
C THR A 125 -12.92 0.04 12.89
N VAL A 126 -12.86 0.97 13.84
CA VAL A 126 -12.32 0.73 15.20
C VAL A 126 -13.15 -0.33 15.94
N LYS A 127 -14.48 -0.20 15.90
CA LYS A 127 -15.42 -1.19 16.47
C LYS A 127 -15.20 -2.57 15.87
N TYR A 128 -14.99 -2.63 14.55
CA TYR A 128 -14.80 -3.89 13.85
C TYR A 128 -13.44 -4.53 14.13
N VAL A 129 -12.36 -3.75 14.21
CA VAL A 129 -11.02 -4.21 14.63
C VAL A 129 -11.12 -4.90 15.99
N ARG A 130 -11.69 -4.23 17.00
CA ARG A 130 -11.87 -4.80 18.34
C ARG A 130 -12.68 -6.10 18.30
N LYS A 131 -13.82 -6.09 17.59
CA LYS A 131 -14.67 -7.27 17.44
C LYS A 131 -13.92 -8.47 16.87
N VAL A 132 -13.11 -8.27 15.84
CA VAL A 132 -12.36 -9.37 15.21
C VAL A 132 -11.22 -9.84 16.11
N LEU A 133 -10.48 -8.94 16.75
CA LEU A 133 -9.35 -9.32 17.61
C LEU A 133 -9.76 -10.18 18.81
N LEU A 134 -10.98 -9.99 19.34
CA LEU A 134 -11.57 -10.85 20.38
C LEU A 134 -11.72 -12.31 19.95
N THR A 135 -11.78 -12.59 18.64
CA THR A 135 -11.97 -13.96 18.11
C THR A 135 -10.71 -14.55 17.50
N LEU A 136 -9.61 -13.80 17.41
CA LEU A 136 -8.36 -14.28 16.83
C LEU A 136 -7.51 -15.03 17.85
N ASN A 137 -7.11 -16.24 17.48
CA ASN A 137 -6.20 -17.09 18.27
C ASN A 137 -4.73 -16.93 17.87
N GLU A 138 -4.42 -16.22 16.77
CA GLU A 138 -3.05 -15.96 16.33
C GLU A 138 -2.67 -14.47 16.49
N ARG A 139 -1.37 -14.22 16.63
CA ARG A 139 -0.76 -12.87 16.72
C ARG A 139 0.17 -12.62 15.54
N LYS A 140 -0.37 -12.75 14.32
CA LYS A 140 0.36 -12.44 13.08
C LYS A 140 0.19 -10.98 12.70
N ALA A 141 1.19 -10.42 12.01
CA ALA A 141 1.18 -9.00 11.71
C ALA A 141 -0.04 -8.59 10.87
N VAL A 142 -0.50 -7.38 11.12
CA VAL A 142 -1.56 -6.70 10.39
C VAL A 142 -0.91 -5.72 9.43
N LEU A 143 -1.11 -5.88 8.12
CA LEU A 143 -0.79 -4.82 7.16
C LEU A 143 -1.71 -3.64 7.41
N VAL A 144 -1.14 -2.49 7.77
CA VAL A 144 -1.86 -1.24 7.99
C VAL A 144 -1.60 -0.33 6.81
N ASP A 145 -2.66 0.04 6.10
CA ASP A 145 -2.64 1.08 5.07
C ASP A 145 -3.70 2.15 5.37
N GLY A 146 -3.57 3.30 4.71
CA GLY A 146 -4.55 4.38 4.81
C GLY A 146 -4.01 5.72 5.31
N TYR A 147 -2.78 5.78 5.83
CA TYR A 147 -2.10 7.05 6.15
C TYR A 147 -1.98 7.97 4.93
N ASP A 148 -2.04 7.40 3.73
CA ASP A 148 -2.04 8.12 2.46
C ASP A 148 -3.33 8.95 2.24
N CYS A 149 -4.38 8.75 3.04
CA CYS A 149 -5.61 9.55 3.05
C CYS A 149 -5.54 10.62 4.16
N GLU A 150 -4.51 11.47 4.12
CA GLU A 150 -4.10 12.30 5.26
C GLU A 150 -5.18 13.23 5.82
N GLU A 151 -5.93 13.95 4.98
CA GLU A 151 -7.02 14.85 5.43
C GLU A 151 -8.02 14.13 6.31
N ILE A 152 -8.60 13.06 5.77
CA ILE A 152 -9.69 12.37 6.43
C ILE A 152 -9.16 11.55 7.62
N GLU A 153 -7.90 11.09 7.59
CA GLU A 153 -7.28 10.45 8.75
C GLU A 153 -6.90 11.45 9.85
N LYS A 154 -6.59 12.71 9.54
CA LYS A 154 -6.41 13.77 10.55
C LYS A 154 -7.71 14.07 11.28
N GLU A 155 -8.83 14.08 10.57
CA GLU A 155 -10.17 14.31 11.12
C GLU A 155 -10.69 13.08 11.89
N THR A 156 -10.74 11.92 11.24
CA THR A 156 -11.43 10.73 11.76
C THR A 156 -10.59 9.91 12.73
N LYS A 157 -9.25 10.01 12.63
CA LYS A 157 -8.28 9.27 13.47
C LYS A 157 -8.57 7.77 13.54
N LEU A 158 -9.08 7.18 12.45
CA LEU A 158 -9.46 5.77 12.42
C LEU A 158 -8.24 4.85 12.58
N LEU A 159 -7.11 5.19 11.95
CA LEU A 159 -5.87 4.43 12.12
C LEU A 159 -5.30 4.59 13.52
N ARG A 160 -5.19 5.82 14.04
CA ARG A 160 -4.69 6.03 15.41
C ARG A 160 -5.51 5.26 16.44
N SER A 161 -6.83 5.37 16.35
CA SER A 161 -7.74 4.66 17.26
C SER A 161 -7.61 3.14 17.10
N SER A 162 -7.42 2.65 15.88
CA SER A 162 -7.19 1.22 15.64
C SER A 162 -5.84 0.74 16.16
N LEU A 163 -4.78 1.56 16.09
CA LEU A 163 -3.47 1.25 16.66
C LEU A 163 -3.55 1.07 18.18
N LYS A 164 -4.33 1.91 18.88
CA LYS A 164 -4.58 1.73 20.32
C LYS A 164 -5.24 0.38 20.62
N VAL A 165 -6.24 -0.01 19.83
CA VAL A 165 -6.85 -1.35 19.96
C VAL A 165 -5.81 -2.44 19.66
N LEU A 166 -5.02 -2.32 18.60
CA LEU A 166 -3.99 -3.31 18.27
C LEU A 166 -2.95 -3.46 19.39
N LEU A 167 -2.57 -2.35 20.05
CA LEU A 167 -1.67 -2.31 21.20
C LEU A 167 -2.24 -3.05 22.41
N GLU A 168 -3.51 -2.87 22.75
CA GLU A 168 -4.16 -3.63 23.83
C GLU A 168 -4.06 -5.16 23.62
N PHE A 169 -4.13 -5.62 22.37
CA PHE A 169 -4.03 -7.03 22.01
C PHE A 169 -2.61 -7.48 21.64
N LYS A 170 -1.61 -6.57 21.74
CA LYS A 170 -0.21 -6.78 21.34
C LYS A 170 -0.09 -7.36 19.92
N MET A 171 -0.91 -6.84 19.00
CA MET A 171 -0.95 -7.29 17.61
C MET A 171 0.13 -6.57 16.80
N PRO A 172 1.12 -7.27 16.24
CA PRO A 172 2.14 -6.60 15.46
C PRO A 172 1.58 -5.99 14.18
N VAL A 173 2.19 -4.90 13.72
CA VAL A 173 1.74 -4.18 12.53
C VAL A 173 2.85 -4.03 11.50
N PHE A 174 2.46 -4.15 10.24
CA PHE A 174 3.29 -3.70 9.13
C PHE A 174 2.61 -2.50 8.49
N VAL A 175 3.07 -1.30 8.81
CA VAL A 175 2.57 -0.07 8.18
C VAL A 175 3.24 0.11 6.82
N GLN A 176 2.44 0.33 5.78
CA GLN A 176 2.93 0.73 4.46
C GLN A 176 2.29 2.06 4.05
N THR A 177 3.11 3.07 3.75
CA THR A 177 2.59 4.41 3.43
C THR A 177 3.52 5.20 2.50
N LYS A 178 3.02 6.28 1.89
CA LYS A 178 3.76 7.35 1.24
C LYS A 178 3.64 8.68 2.00
N SER A 179 3.05 8.65 3.20
CA SER A 179 2.62 9.81 3.96
C SER A 179 3.42 9.95 5.25
N SER A 180 3.93 11.16 5.53
CA SER A 180 4.59 11.46 6.80
C SER A 180 3.61 11.60 7.97
N LEU A 181 2.29 11.56 7.75
CA LEU A 181 1.28 11.57 8.81
C LEU A 181 1.46 10.44 9.83
N VAL A 182 2.08 9.33 9.44
CA VAL A 182 2.41 8.22 10.36
C VAL A 182 3.24 8.69 11.56
N LEU A 183 4.04 9.75 11.43
CA LEU A 183 4.82 10.34 12.53
C LEU A 183 3.94 10.91 13.65
N ARG A 184 2.68 11.21 13.39
CA ARG A 184 1.71 11.63 14.42
C ARG A 184 1.48 10.54 15.46
N ASP A 185 1.54 9.28 15.04
CA ASP A 185 1.22 8.10 15.85
C ASP A 185 2.50 7.33 16.23
N ILE A 186 3.64 8.02 16.25
CA ILE A 186 4.95 7.44 16.57
C ILE A 186 4.98 6.86 17.98
N ASP A 187 4.27 7.47 18.92
CA ASP A 187 4.16 7.02 20.31
C ASP A 187 3.43 5.68 20.44
N GLU A 188 2.34 5.48 19.71
CA GLU A 188 1.67 4.18 19.69
C GLU A 188 2.50 3.10 18.96
N LEU A 189 3.21 3.48 17.90
CA LEU A 189 4.06 2.57 17.14
C LEU A 189 5.31 2.14 17.93
N GLU A 190 5.92 3.04 18.68
CA GLU A 190 7.05 2.77 19.57
C GLU A 190 6.64 1.75 20.64
N ARG A 191 5.56 2.04 21.39
CA ARG A 191 5.01 1.12 22.40
C ARG A 191 4.64 -0.25 21.84
N LEU A 192 4.09 -0.28 20.63
CA LEU A 192 3.76 -1.54 19.96
C LEU A 192 5.01 -2.31 19.53
N SER A 193 6.07 -1.60 19.14
CA SER A 193 7.36 -2.22 18.79
C SER A 193 8.07 -2.84 19.99
N GLU A 194 7.85 -2.30 21.20
CA GLU A 194 8.37 -2.86 22.44
C GLU A 194 7.65 -4.16 22.84
N CYS A 195 6.35 -4.29 22.55
CA CYS A 195 5.54 -5.41 23.05
C CYS A 195 5.09 -6.42 21.99
N ALA A 196 5.25 -6.12 20.70
CA ALA A 196 4.81 -6.96 19.59
C ALA A 196 5.90 -7.10 18.51
N GLU A 197 6.49 -8.29 18.43
CA GLU A 197 7.51 -8.63 17.44
C GLU A 197 6.99 -8.41 16.01
N LEU A 198 7.82 -7.84 15.13
CA LEU A 198 7.52 -7.51 13.72
C LEU A 198 6.73 -6.21 13.49
N THR A 199 6.56 -5.37 14.51
CA THR A 199 6.07 -4.00 14.29
C THR A 199 7.07 -3.22 13.45
N THR A 200 6.64 -2.80 12.26
CA THR A 200 7.52 -2.16 11.28
C THR A 200 6.77 -1.14 10.45
N VAL A 201 7.46 -0.05 10.10
CA VAL A 201 6.93 1.02 9.24
C VAL A 201 7.77 1.13 8.00
N ALA A 202 7.15 0.92 6.83
CA ALA A 202 7.84 1.09 5.56
C ALA A 202 7.21 2.18 4.70
N PHE A 203 8.08 2.99 4.11
CA PHE A 203 7.66 3.99 3.14
C PHE A 203 7.78 3.42 1.72
N SER A 204 6.73 3.55 0.93
CA SER A 204 6.84 3.32 -0.50
C SER A 204 7.63 4.46 -1.14
N LEU A 205 8.62 4.12 -1.94
CA LEU A 205 9.48 5.06 -2.65
C LEU A 205 9.63 4.60 -4.09
N THR A 206 9.48 5.50 -5.05
CA THR A 206 9.73 5.23 -6.47
C THR A 206 11.15 5.65 -6.85
N SER A 207 11.54 6.82 -6.37
CA SER A 207 12.82 7.48 -6.59
C SER A 207 13.03 8.57 -5.54
N LEU A 208 14.27 8.99 -5.35
CA LEU A 208 14.62 10.23 -4.62
C LEU A 208 14.71 11.46 -5.54
N GLU A 209 14.55 11.26 -6.84
CA GLU A 209 14.45 12.37 -7.80
C GLU A 209 13.08 13.04 -7.69
N GLU A 210 13.07 14.33 -7.33
CA GLU A 210 11.86 15.12 -7.15
C GLU A 210 10.98 15.15 -8.40
N GLU A 211 11.61 15.20 -9.58
CA GLU A 211 10.90 15.17 -10.85
C GLU A 211 10.07 13.88 -11.04
N HIS A 212 10.57 12.73 -10.58
CA HIS A 212 9.80 11.49 -10.66
C HIS A 212 8.55 11.57 -9.78
N ALA A 213 8.65 12.15 -8.58
CA ALA A 213 7.48 12.37 -7.72
C ALA A 213 6.49 13.35 -8.38
N ARG A 214 6.98 14.44 -8.98
CA ARG A 214 6.16 15.43 -9.69
C ARG A 214 5.37 14.82 -10.85
N ILE A 215 5.99 13.93 -11.60
CA ILE A 215 5.36 13.30 -12.78
C ILE A 215 4.42 12.16 -12.37
N PHE A 216 4.83 11.30 -11.44
CA PHE A 216 4.15 10.03 -11.17
C PHE A 216 3.35 9.99 -9.85
N GLU A 217 3.70 10.83 -8.89
CA GLU A 217 3.13 10.86 -7.53
C GLU A 217 2.84 12.30 -7.01
N PRO A 218 2.23 13.20 -7.79
CA PRO A 218 2.25 14.65 -7.50
C PRO A 218 1.64 15.04 -6.14
N TYR A 219 0.69 14.27 -5.63
CA TYR A 219 -0.02 14.57 -4.39
C TYR A 219 0.55 13.86 -3.14
N THR A 220 1.67 13.15 -3.28
CA THR A 220 2.29 12.36 -2.20
C THR A 220 3.37 13.14 -1.46
N THR A 221 3.61 12.83 -0.18
CA THR A 221 4.71 13.44 0.58
C THR A 221 6.01 13.35 -0.21
N PRO A 222 6.80 14.44 -0.33
CA PRO A 222 8.03 14.43 -1.09
C PRO A 222 8.98 13.30 -0.67
N PRO A 223 9.76 12.71 -1.59
CA PRO A 223 10.70 11.64 -1.29
C PRO A 223 11.63 11.92 -0.10
N GLU A 224 12.22 13.11 -0.05
CA GLU A 224 13.11 13.55 1.03
C GLU A 224 12.41 13.59 2.40
N GLU A 225 11.14 14.00 2.45
CA GLU A 225 10.36 14.00 3.68
C GLU A 225 10.01 12.58 4.15
N ARG A 226 9.89 11.61 3.21
CA ARG A 226 9.77 10.19 3.57
C ARG A 226 11.06 9.65 4.18
N ILE A 227 12.23 10.04 3.66
CA ILE A 227 13.55 9.71 4.21
C ILE A 227 13.70 10.26 5.64
N LYS A 228 13.38 11.54 5.86
CA LYS A 228 13.37 12.13 7.21
C LYS A 228 12.42 11.41 8.17
N ALA A 229 11.25 11.00 7.69
CA ALA A 229 10.30 10.24 8.49
C ALA A 229 10.86 8.87 8.90
N ILE A 230 11.51 8.15 7.97
CA ILE A 230 12.22 6.89 8.28
C ILE A 230 13.28 7.13 9.36
N GLN A 231 14.11 8.16 9.21
CA GLN A 231 15.16 8.49 10.18
C GLN A 231 14.57 8.70 11.57
N LYS A 232 13.52 9.52 11.69
CA LYS A 232 12.84 9.80 12.96
C LYS A 232 12.23 8.56 13.59
N LEU A 233 11.59 7.69 12.82
CA LEU A 233 11.04 6.42 13.31
C LEU A 233 12.14 5.47 13.77
N SER A 234 13.22 5.32 12.98
CA SER A 234 14.34 4.45 13.33
C SER A 234 15.07 4.90 14.61
N SER A 235 15.20 6.22 14.83
CA SER A 235 15.79 6.77 16.06
C SER A 235 14.99 6.46 17.33
N ARG A 236 13.74 6.01 17.18
CA ARG A 236 12.85 5.53 18.26
C ARG A 236 12.87 4.01 18.39
N GLY A 237 13.83 3.33 17.76
CA GLY A 237 13.93 1.87 17.81
C GLY A 237 12.89 1.12 16.98
N ILE A 238 12.01 1.82 16.25
CA ILE A 238 11.01 1.19 15.39
C ILE A 238 11.70 0.61 14.16
N LEU A 239 11.40 -0.66 13.84
CA LEU A 239 11.89 -1.27 12.60
C LEU A 239 11.34 -0.50 11.40
N THR A 240 12.22 -0.06 10.51
CA THR A 240 11.83 0.73 9.34
C THR A 240 12.37 0.15 8.05
N GLY A 241 11.69 0.44 6.95
CA GLY A 241 12.11 0.02 5.63
C GLY A 241 11.67 0.93 4.51
N ILE A 242 12.24 0.69 3.33
CA ILE A 242 11.77 1.25 2.07
C ILE A 242 11.14 0.12 1.26
N ILE A 243 9.93 0.34 0.76
CA ILE A 243 9.35 -0.46 -0.31
C ILE A 243 9.65 0.30 -1.60
N LEU A 244 10.72 -0.09 -2.30
CA LEU A 244 11.12 0.53 -3.56
C LEU A 244 10.15 0.05 -4.66
N MET A 245 8.96 0.65 -4.66
CA MET A 245 7.81 0.21 -5.42
C MET A 245 6.89 1.39 -5.81
N PRO A 246 6.63 1.57 -7.11
CA PRO A 246 7.19 0.81 -8.22
C PRO A 246 8.62 1.27 -8.59
N ILE A 247 9.43 0.34 -9.09
CA ILE A 247 10.60 0.70 -9.90
C ILE A 247 10.15 0.93 -11.35
N LEU A 248 10.34 2.14 -11.86
CA LEU A 248 9.98 2.58 -13.21
C LEU A 248 11.10 2.23 -14.20
N PRO A 249 10.84 1.36 -15.21
CA PRO A 249 11.88 0.93 -16.13
C PRO A 249 12.55 2.05 -16.92
N PHE A 250 13.88 2.07 -16.89
CA PHE A 250 14.74 3.06 -17.53
C PHE A 250 14.59 4.50 -17.00
N ILE A 251 13.83 4.68 -15.91
CA ILE A 251 13.57 5.99 -15.29
C ILE A 251 14.12 5.99 -13.86
N SER A 252 13.57 5.14 -12.99
CA SER A 252 13.97 5.09 -11.58
C SER A 252 14.90 3.93 -11.24
N ASP A 253 15.40 3.24 -12.26
CA ASP A 253 16.26 2.06 -12.12
C ASP A 253 17.66 2.27 -12.68
N THR A 254 18.11 3.51 -12.91
CA THR A 254 19.51 3.79 -13.26
C THR A 254 20.44 3.41 -12.12
N ASP A 255 21.70 3.09 -12.39
CA ASP A 255 22.65 2.74 -11.33
C ASP A 255 22.82 3.87 -10.31
N LYS A 256 22.86 5.13 -10.78
CA LYS A 256 22.89 6.32 -9.92
C LYS A 256 21.67 6.42 -9.02
N THR A 257 20.46 6.24 -9.57
CA THR A 257 19.22 6.31 -8.78
C THR A 257 19.15 5.19 -7.74
N LEU A 258 19.50 3.97 -8.12
CA LEU A 258 19.53 2.83 -7.20
C LEU A 258 20.57 3.05 -6.11
N GLU A 259 21.80 3.43 -6.46
CA GLU A 259 22.84 3.74 -5.50
C GLU A 259 22.42 4.80 -4.50
N ARG A 260 21.83 5.92 -4.97
CA ARG A 260 21.33 6.99 -4.10
C ARG A 260 20.34 6.44 -3.07
N VAL A 261 19.32 5.69 -3.50
CA VAL A 261 18.33 5.10 -2.56
C VAL A 261 19.00 4.21 -1.51
N PHE A 262 19.94 3.35 -1.91
CA PHE A 262 20.58 2.41 -0.98
C PHE A 262 21.56 3.11 -0.02
N SER A 263 22.31 4.10 -0.51
CA SER A 263 23.22 4.90 0.32
C SER A 263 22.46 5.71 1.37
N GLU A 264 21.39 6.41 0.98
CA GLU A 264 20.54 7.18 1.90
C GLU A 264 19.90 6.26 2.93
N ALA A 265 19.32 5.13 2.50
CA ALA A 265 18.73 4.15 3.41
C ALA A 265 19.73 3.65 4.46
N ALA A 266 20.97 3.35 4.05
CA ALA A 266 22.01 2.89 4.96
C ALA A 266 22.43 3.97 5.99
N SER A 267 22.36 5.26 5.61
CA SER A 267 22.76 6.37 6.48
C SER A 267 21.73 6.72 7.57
N ILE A 268 20.45 6.38 7.37
CA ILE A 268 19.33 6.81 8.22
C ILE A 268 18.78 5.72 9.15
N GLY A 269 19.48 4.60 9.32
CA GLY A 269 18.99 3.49 10.17
C GLY A 269 17.86 2.66 9.56
N CYS A 270 17.61 2.78 8.25
CA CYS A 270 16.68 1.91 7.52
C CYS A 270 17.17 0.46 7.56
N SER A 271 16.28 -0.50 7.79
CA SER A 271 16.67 -1.91 7.98
C SER A 271 16.59 -2.76 6.72
N TYR A 272 15.79 -2.35 5.73
CA TYR A 272 15.60 -3.09 4.49
C TYR A 272 15.07 -2.22 3.35
N VAL A 273 15.37 -2.63 2.12
CA VAL A 273 14.83 -2.04 0.88
C VAL A 273 14.20 -3.17 0.06
N ILE A 274 12.87 -3.25 -0.01
CA ILE A 274 12.17 -4.31 -0.77
C ILE A 274 11.85 -3.79 -2.18
N PRO A 275 12.47 -4.35 -3.23
CA PRO A 275 12.24 -3.92 -4.61
C PRO A 275 11.02 -4.60 -5.23
N GLU A 276 10.16 -3.83 -5.88
CA GLU A 276 9.12 -4.36 -6.77
C GLU A 276 9.01 -3.49 -8.04
N PRO A 277 9.22 -4.07 -9.23
CA PRO A 277 9.08 -3.32 -10.48
C PRO A 277 7.64 -2.92 -10.75
N LEU A 278 7.47 -1.83 -11.50
CA LEU A 278 6.19 -1.34 -11.96
C LEU A 278 5.36 -2.48 -12.56
N ARG A 279 4.10 -2.55 -12.14
CA ARG A 279 3.08 -3.40 -12.75
C ARG A 279 2.11 -2.57 -13.55
N VAL A 280 1.80 -3.02 -14.75
CA VAL A 280 0.88 -2.33 -15.65
C VAL A 280 -0.21 -3.30 -16.11
N THR A 281 -1.47 -2.89 -16.03
CA THR A 281 -2.58 -3.65 -16.58
C THR A 281 -2.47 -3.75 -18.10
N GLY A 282 -2.97 -4.86 -18.66
CA GLY A 282 -2.95 -5.04 -20.11
C GLY A 282 -3.87 -4.06 -20.85
N VAL A 283 -4.91 -3.55 -20.16
CA VAL A 283 -5.85 -2.51 -20.63
C VAL A 283 -6.35 -1.65 -19.46
N GLY A 284 -7.13 -0.61 -19.74
CA GLY A 284 -7.87 0.15 -18.73
C GLY A 284 -7.17 1.43 -18.24
N PRO A 285 -7.75 2.10 -17.22
CA PRO A 285 -7.36 3.44 -16.81
C PRO A 285 -5.92 3.54 -16.30
N GLN A 286 -5.45 2.56 -15.51
CA GLN A 286 -4.07 2.54 -15.02
C GLN A 286 -3.06 2.53 -16.18
N ARG A 287 -3.23 1.59 -17.12
CA ARG A 287 -2.41 1.54 -18.34
C ARG A 287 -2.45 2.84 -19.12
N ASN A 288 -3.65 3.34 -19.40
CA ASN A 288 -3.83 4.56 -20.20
C ASN A 288 -3.10 5.76 -19.56
N ASN A 289 -3.14 5.88 -18.23
CA ASN A 289 -2.43 6.92 -17.52
C ASN A 289 -0.91 6.75 -17.61
N VAL A 290 -0.40 5.55 -17.34
CA VAL A 290 1.04 5.25 -17.44
C VAL A 290 1.56 5.57 -18.85
N PHE A 291 0.95 5.01 -19.90
CA PHE A 291 1.42 5.20 -21.27
C PHE A 291 1.25 6.64 -21.77
N ARG A 292 0.22 7.37 -21.30
CA ARG A 292 0.09 8.81 -21.58
C ARG A 292 1.23 9.61 -20.97
N VAL A 293 1.60 9.32 -19.73
CA VAL A 293 2.70 9.99 -19.02
C VAL A 293 4.05 9.63 -19.66
N ILE A 294 4.28 8.36 -20.00
CA ILE A 294 5.48 7.94 -20.73
C ILE A 294 5.56 8.66 -22.09
N LYS A 295 4.50 8.67 -22.89
CA LYS A 295 4.49 9.39 -24.18
C LYS A 295 4.76 10.89 -24.03
N LYS A 296 4.27 11.52 -22.96
CA LYS A 296 4.42 12.97 -22.73
C LYS A 296 5.80 13.36 -22.22
N TYR A 297 6.36 12.62 -21.26
CA TYR A 297 7.58 13.02 -20.54
C TYR A 297 8.82 12.19 -20.91
N TYR A 298 8.63 11.00 -21.46
CA TYR A 298 9.70 10.07 -21.83
C TYR A 298 9.41 9.41 -23.20
N PRO A 299 9.20 10.19 -24.27
CA PRO A 299 8.76 9.67 -25.57
C PRO A 299 9.69 8.59 -26.13
N ASP A 300 11.01 8.73 -25.95
CA ASP A 300 12.01 7.76 -26.42
C ASP A 300 11.93 6.40 -25.71
N LEU A 301 11.32 6.36 -24.52
CA LEU A 301 11.11 5.13 -23.77
C LEU A 301 9.81 4.42 -24.18
N LEU A 302 8.91 5.08 -24.91
CA LEU A 302 7.61 4.51 -25.26
C LEU A 302 7.72 3.14 -25.96
N PRO A 303 8.57 2.94 -27.00
CA PRO A 303 8.72 1.63 -27.64
C PRO A 303 9.26 0.56 -26.68
N LYS A 304 10.11 0.94 -25.72
CA LYS A 304 10.63 0.00 -24.70
C LYS A 304 9.51 -0.38 -23.73
N TYR A 305 8.68 0.57 -23.30
CA TYR A 305 7.53 0.31 -22.43
C TYR A 305 6.47 -0.57 -23.11
N GLU A 306 6.20 -0.37 -24.40
CA GLU A 306 5.29 -1.23 -25.17
C GLU A 306 5.78 -2.67 -25.24
N ARG A 307 7.09 -2.88 -25.40
CA ARG A 307 7.70 -4.22 -25.34
C ARG A 307 7.67 -4.84 -23.94
N LEU A 308 7.93 -4.05 -22.89
CA LEU A 308 7.90 -4.55 -21.51
C LEU A 308 6.49 -4.84 -21.02
N TYR A 309 5.50 -4.09 -21.51
CA TYR A 309 4.10 -4.17 -21.08
C TYR A 309 3.17 -4.13 -22.30
N PRO A 310 3.14 -5.16 -23.17
CA PRO A 310 2.23 -5.15 -24.32
C PRO A 310 0.77 -5.12 -23.87
N ARG A 311 -0.10 -4.70 -24.78
CA ARG A 311 -1.55 -4.71 -24.53
C ARG A 311 -2.02 -6.14 -24.40
N ASP A 312 -2.87 -6.37 -23.40
CA ASP A 312 -3.47 -7.68 -23.16
C ASP A 312 -4.87 -7.49 -22.53
N PRO A 313 -5.94 -7.58 -23.33
CA PRO A 313 -7.32 -7.48 -22.83
C PRO A 313 -7.69 -8.56 -21.81
N TYR A 314 -6.96 -9.69 -21.80
CA TYR A 314 -7.19 -10.83 -20.91
C TYR A 314 -6.14 -10.91 -19.78
N GLY A 315 -5.32 -9.87 -19.65
CA GLY A 315 -4.27 -9.79 -18.65
C GLY A 315 -4.81 -9.70 -17.21
N PRO A 316 -3.95 -9.92 -16.21
CA PRO A 316 -4.35 -9.90 -14.81
C PRO A 316 -4.84 -8.52 -14.38
N GLU A 317 -5.85 -8.50 -13.50
CA GLU A 317 -6.51 -7.29 -12.98
C GLU A 317 -5.52 -6.29 -12.35
N PHE A 318 -4.48 -6.78 -11.67
CA PHE A 318 -3.46 -5.95 -10.99
C PHE A 318 -2.18 -5.75 -11.82
N GLY A 319 -2.23 -6.09 -13.10
CA GLY A 319 -1.15 -5.91 -14.04
C GLY A 319 0.01 -6.89 -13.90
N THR A 320 0.85 -6.89 -14.93
CA THR A 320 2.03 -7.74 -15.05
C THR A 320 3.28 -6.94 -14.73
N ARG A 321 4.31 -7.63 -14.22
CA ARG A 321 5.68 -7.11 -14.21
C ARG A 321 6.18 -6.97 -15.66
N PRO A 322 7.30 -6.27 -15.90
CA PRO A 322 7.96 -6.28 -17.20
C PRO A 322 8.10 -7.69 -17.77
N MET A 323 7.63 -7.92 -18.99
CA MET A 323 7.61 -9.25 -19.61
C MET A 323 8.97 -9.70 -20.19
N SER A 324 10.00 -8.87 -20.07
CA SER A 324 11.37 -9.25 -20.42
C SER A 324 12.10 -9.87 -19.23
N ARG A 325 12.39 -11.17 -19.33
CA ARG A 325 13.20 -11.91 -18.34
C ARG A 325 14.61 -11.33 -18.21
N THR A 326 15.24 -10.96 -19.34
CA THR A 326 16.58 -10.36 -19.36
C THR A 326 16.61 -9.03 -18.63
N TYR A 327 15.63 -8.17 -18.88
CA TYR A 327 15.49 -6.90 -18.16
C TYR A 327 15.33 -7.13 -16.65
N LEU A 328 14.39 -8.00 -16.24
CA LEU A 328 14.16 -8.27 -14.81
C LEU A 328 15.39 -8.87 -14.13
N TYR A 329 16.09 -9.79 -14.80
CA TYR A 329 17.31 -10.39 -14.28
C TYR A 329 18.39 -9.34 -14.05
N GLY A 330 18.66 -8.49 -15.05
CA GLY A 330 19.62 -7.39 -14.94
C GLY A 330 19.26 -6.39 -13.84
N LEU A 331 17.98 -5.99 -13.76
CA LEU A 331 17.48 -5.12 -12.70
C LEU A 331 17.76 -5.70 -11.30
N PHE A 332 17.34 -6.94 -11.04
CA PHE A 332 17.54 -7.55 -9.73
C PHE A 332 19.02 -7.86 -9.43
N GLN A 333 19.87 -8.08 -10.43
CA GLN A 333 21.31 -8.19 -10.20
C GLN A 333 21.89 -6.86 -9.70
N ARG A 334 21.57 -5.74 -10.36
CA ARG A 334 22.04 -4.41 -9.96
C ARG A 334 21.54 -4.03 -8.56
N ILE A 335 20.26 -4.30 -8.25
CA ILE A 335 19.69 -4.09 -6.91
C ILE A 335 20.40 -4.93 -5.84
N ARG A 336 20.69 -6.22 -6.12
CA ARG A 336 21.44 -7.06 -5.17
C ARG A 336 22.88 -6.57 -4.98
N ALA A 337 23.50 -6.03 -6.03
CA ALA A 337 24.82 -5.42 -5.93
C ALA A 337 24.80 -4.20 -4.99
N GLN A 338 23.81 -3.31 -5.13
CA GLN A 338 23.63 -2.18 -4.20
C GLN A 338 23.34 -2.65 -2.77
N GLY A 339 22.46 -3.66 -2.60
CA GLY A 339 22.20 -4.26 -1.29
C GLY A 339 23.47 -4.81 -0.63
N ARG A 340 24.35 -5.49 -1.38
CA ARG A 340 25.65 -5.94 -0.85
C ARG A 340 26.57 -4.78 -0.51
N LYS A 341 26.72 -3.80 -1.42
CA LYS A 341 27.59 -2.63 -1.26
C LYS A 341 27.26 -1.85 0.01
N TYR A 342 25.98 -1.62 0.27
CA TYR A 342 25.49 -0.82 1.40
C TYR A 342 25.02 -1.67 2.61
N LYS A 343 25.34 -2.97 2.63
CA LYS A 343 24.94 -3.93 3.69
C LYS A 343 23.44 -3.90 4.01
N MET A 344 22.61 -3.65 3.00
CA MET A 344 21.17 -3.48 3.10
C MET A 344 20.43 -4.72 2.63
N SER A 345 19.48 -5.21 3.43
CA SER A 345 18.67 -6.36 3.04
C SER A 345 17.71 -5.99 1.91
N THR A 346 17.76 -6.74 0.81
CA THR A 346 16.79 -6.59 -0.30
C THR A 346 15.56 -7.48 -0.14
N LYS A 347 15.38 -8.05 1.04
CA LYS A 347 14.28 -8.93 1.45
C LYS A 347 13.81 -8.48 2.83
N PHE A 348 12.56 -8.77 3.18
CA PHE A 348 12.12 -8.53 4.54
C PHE A 348 12.93 -9.38 5.53
N PRO A 349 13.49 -8.79 6.60
CA PRO A 349 14.48 -9.44 7.45
C PRO A 349 13.81 -10.36 8.49
N MET A 350 13.17 -11.44 8.05
CA MET A 350 12.49 -12.41 8.94
C MET A 350 13.39 -12.93 10.07
N SER A 351 14.71 -13.02 9.87
CA SER A 351 15.67 -13.63 10.79
C SER A 351 16.32 -12.68 11.80
N LYS A 352 16.32 -11.35 11.59
CA LYS A 352 16.85 -10.40 12.59
C LYS A 352 15.98 -10.37 13.87
N LEU A 353 14.73 -10.82 13.79
CA LEU A 353 13.81 -10.90 14.92
C LEU A 353 14.01 -12.14 15.81
N ALA A 354 14.71 -13.18 15.32
CA ALA A 354 14.98 -14.38 16.13
C ALA A 354 16.15 -14.21 17.13
N ARG A 355 16.89 -13.09 17.06
CA ARG A 355 18.01 -12.79 17.98
C ARG A 355 17.60 -11.91 19.16
N SER A 356 16.60 -11.04 19.04
CA SER A 356 16.04 -10.32 20.20
C SER A 356 15.28 -11.26 21.14
N ALA A 357 14.64 -12.30 20.60
CA ALA A 357 13.96 -13.35 21.37
C ALA A 357 14.90 -14.23 22.23
N ARG A 358 16.23 -14.17 22.02
CA ARG A 358 17.24 -14.91 22.80
C ARG A 358 18.08 -14.04 23.73
N GLY A 359 17.89 -12.71 23.70
CA GLY A 359 18.63 -11.76 24.53
C GLY A 359 17.81 -11.16 25.68
N ALA A 360 16.53 -11.51 25.81
CA ALA A 360 15.63 -11.05 26.88
C ALA A 360 15.39 -12.13 27.96
N SER A 361 16.20 -13.19 27.97
CA SER A 361 16.20 -14.23 28.99
C SER A 361 17.60 -14.36 29.61
N THR A 362 18.00 -13.34 30.37
CA THR A 362 19.02 -13.42 31.42
C THR A 362 18.68 -12.44 32.51
#